data_AF-A0A967LH80-F1
#
_entry.id   AF-A0A967LH80-F1
#
_cell.length_a   1.000
_cell.length_b   1.000
_cell.length_c   1.000
_cell.angle_alpha   90.00
_cell.angle_beta   90.00
_cell.angle_gamma   90.00
#
_symmetry.space_group_name_H-M   'P 1'
#
loop_
_entity.id
_entity.type
_entity.pdbx_description
1 polymer ?
#
loop_
_entity_poly.entity_id
_entity_poly.type
_entity_poly.pdbx_seq_one_letter_code
_entity_poly.pdbx_strand_id
1 'polypeptide(L)' 'YEFQYEHRYIKTVHQCHGSIGRALYYTSLTIISGFLILTLSNFIPSIYFGLLTALAMSIALLAALTLLPQLIIIFKPFGP' A
#
# COMPACT_ATOMS: atom_id res chain seq x y z
N TYR A 1 6.54 34.55 4.09
CA TYR A 1 5.99 33.85 2.93
C TYR A 1 6.25 32.33 2.96
N GLU A 2 7.17 31.84 3.80
CA GLU A 2 7.45 30.38 3.95
C GLU A 2 6.38 29.57 4.71
N PHE A 3 5.65 30.16 5.67
CA PHE A 3 4.63 29.45 6.47
C PHE A 3 3.42 28.93 5.68
N GLN A 4 3.12 29.50 4.51
CA GLN A 4 2.02 29.00 3.66
C GLN A 4 2.38 27.73 2.87
N TYR A 5 3.68 27.48 2.64
CA TYR A 5 4.16 26.31 1.90
C TYR A 5 4.07 25.03 2.75
N GLU A 6 4.49 25.08 4.02
CA GLU A 6 4.41 23.93 4.94
C GLU A 6 2.97 23.44 5.15
N HIS A 7 2.00 24.34 5.33
CA HIS A 7 0.60 23.93 5.55
C HIS A 7 -0.03 23.27 4.30
N ARG A 8 0.40 23.67 3.11
CA ARG A 8 -0.06 23.08 1.84
C ARG A 8 0.63 21.75 1.56
N TYR A 9 1.88 21.56 2.01
CA TYR A 9 2.61 20.30 1.90
C TYR A 9 1.92 19.18 2.68
N ILE A 10 1.64 19.38 3.98
CA ILE A 10 1.00 18.36 4.82
C ILE A 10 -0.40 18.00 4.30
N LYS A 11 -1.19 19.00 3.87
CA LYS A 11 -2.50 18.76 3.23
C LYS A 11 -2.40 17.95 1.94
N THR A 12 -1.38 18.22 1.11
CA THR A 12 -1.17 17.51 -0.17
C THR A 12 -0.73 16.07 0.08
N VAL A 13 0.18 15.85 1.03
CA VAL A 13 0.60 14.49 1.44
C VAL A 13 -0.60 13.70 1.95
N HIS A 14 -1.47 14.28 2.77
CA HIS A 14 -2.64 13.59 3.31
C HIS A 14 -3.68 13.23 2.23
N GLN A 15 -3.93 14.14 1.27
CA GLN A 15 -4.82 13.91 0.12
C GLN A 15 -4.26 12.83 -0.82
N CYS A 16 -2.98 12.94 -1.19
CA CYS A 16 -2.31 11.96 -2.03
C CYS A 16 -2.25 10.60 -1.35
N HIS A 17 -1.95 10.54 -0.06
CA HIS A 17 -1.91 9.31 0.71
C HIS A 17 -3.27 8.61 0.76
N GLY A 18 -4.36 9.35 0.96
CA GLY A 18 -5.71 8.79 0.91
C GLY A 18 -6.09 8.25 -0.48
N SER A 19 -5.69 8.94 -1.55
CA SER A 19 -5.94 8.48 -2.92
C SER A 19 -5.12 7.23 -3.28
N ILE A 20 -3.82 7.25 -3.00
CA ILE A 20 -2.90 6.11 -3.19
C ILE A 20 -3.34 4.92 -2.35
N GLY A 21 -3.75 5.14 -1.10
CA GLY A 21 -4.21 4.07 -0.23
C GLY A 21 -5.44 3.35 -0.78
N ARG A 22 -6.39 4.09 -1.35
CA ARG A 22 -7.56 3.49 -2.02
C ARG A 22 -7.17 2.72 -3.28
N ALA A 23 -6.25 3.25 -4.08
CA ALA A 23 -5.75 2.56 -5.28
C ALA A 23 -5.06 1.22 -4.90
N LEU A 24 -4.19 1.25 -3.90
CA LEU A 24 -3.49 0.06 -3.40
C LEU A 24 -4.46 -0.99 -2.83
N TYR A 25 -5.49 -0.55 -2.11
CA TYR A 25 -6.51 -1.44 -1.57
C TYR A 25 -7.20 -2.26 -2.69
N TYR A 26 -7.62 -1.60 -3.78
CA TYR A 26 -8.24 -2.30 -4.91
C TYR A 26 -7.28 -3.24 -5.64
N THR A 27 -6.00 -2.87 -5.79
CA THR A 27 -5.00 -3.77 -6.38
C THR A 27 -4.74 -4.99 -5.52
N SER A 28 -4.60 -4.82 -4.20
CA SER A 28 -4.41 -5.93 -3.27
C SER A 28 -5.62 -6.85 -3.27
N LEU A 29 -6.84 -6.31 -3.31
CA LEU A 29 -8.07 -7.10 -3.39
C LEU A 29 -8.12 -7.95 -4.67
N THR A 30 -7.70 -7.35 -5.80
CA THR A 30 -7.61 -8.05 -7.09
C THR A 30 -6.59 -9.19 -7.04
N ILE A 31 -5.41 -8.94 -6.48
CA ILE A 31 -4.36 -9.97 -6.36
C ILE A 31 -4.81 -11.08 -5.43
N ILE A 32 -5.36 -10.75 -4.25
CA ILE A 32 -5.89 -11.73 -3.30
C ILE A 32 -6.95 -12.60 -4.00
N SER A 33 -7.88 -11.99 -4.74
CA SER A 33 -8.93 -12.71 -5.48
C SER A 33 -8.35 -13.62 -6.57
N GLY A 34 -7.32 -13.18 -7.31
CA GLY A 34 -6.65 -13.98 -8.32
C GLY A 34 -5.89 -15.19 -7.74
N PHE A 35 -5.27 -15.02 -6.58
CA PHE A 35 -4.57 -16.11 -5.88
C PHE A 35 -5.52 -17.02 -5.09
N LEU A 36 -6.72 -16.55 -4.73
CA LEU A 36 -7.74 -17.37 -4.08
C LEU A 36 -8.24 -18.52 -4.98
N ILE A 37 -8.23 -18.31 -6.30
CA ILE A 37 -8.56 -19.35 -7.28
C ILE A 37 -7.55 -20.51 -7.23
N LEU A 38 -6.27 -20.20 -6.95
CA LEU A 38 -5.21 -21.21 -6.79
C LEU A 38 -5.40 -22.02 -5.50
N THR A 39 -5.94 -21.41 -4.44
CA THR A 39 -6.27 -22.14 -3.20
C THR A 39 -7.45 -23.10 -3.34
N LEU A 40 -8.28 -22.95 -4.38
CA LEU A 40 -9.37 -23.90 -4.69
C LEU A 40 -8.87 -25.15 -5.43
N SER A 41 -7.59 -25.18 -5.83
CA SER A 41 -6.99 -26.31 -6.53
C SER A 41 -6.69 -27.47 -5.56
N ASN A 42 -6.89 -28.72 -6.02
CA ASN A 42 -6.53 -29.93 -5.26
C ASN A 42 -5.00 -30.15 -5.17
N PHE A 43 -4.19 -29.25 -5.73
CA PHE A 43 -2.74 -29.34 -5.71
C PHE A 43 -2.18 -28.59 -4.49
N ILE A 44 -1.78 -29.34 -3.46
CA ILE A 44 -1.25 -28.83 -2.18
C ILE A 44 -0.23 -27.68 -2.33
N PRO A 45 0.75 -27.72 -3.26
CA PRO A 45 1.69 -26.61 -3.49
C PRO A 45 1.01 -25.29 -3.88
N SER A 46 -0.09 -25.37 -4.64
CA SER A 46 -0.83 -24.20 -5.12
C SER A 46 -1.60 -23.50 -4.00
N ILE A 47 -2.10 -24.29 -3.03
CA ILE A 47 -2.78 -23.77 -1.84
C ILE A 47 -1.82 -22.98 -0.95
N TYR A 48 -0.66 -23.56 -0.61
CA TYR A 48 0.35 -22.86 0.19
C TYR A 48 0.84 -21.59 -0.50
N PHE A 49 1.04 -21.64 -1.82
CA PHE A 49 1.45 -20.48 -2.58
C PHE A 49 0.40 -19.37 -2.57
N GLY A 50 -0.87 -19.69 -2.86
CA GLY A 50 -1.96 -18.71 -2.84
C GLY A 50 -2.17 -18.07 -1.47
N LEU A 51 -2.09 -18.86 -0.39
CA LEU A 51 -2.25 -18.37 0.97
C LEU A 51 -1.08 -17.46 1.39
N LEU A 52 0.15 -17.86 1.06
CA LEU A 52 1.34 -17.04 1.33
C LEU A 52 1.31 -15.73 0.55
N THR A 53 0.88 -15.75 -0.73
CA THR A 53 0.78 -14.53 -1.54
C THR A 53 -0.29 -13.59 -1.03
N ALA A 54 -1.45 -14.10 -0.60
CA ALA A 54 -2.49 -13.28 0.00
C ALA A 54 -2.02 -12.60 1.30
N LEU A 55 -1.26 -13.34 2.12
CA LEU A 55 -0.67 -12.82 3.35
C LEU A 55 0.42 -11.78 3.05
N ALA A 56 1.30 -12.05 2.09
CA ALA A 56 2.32 -11.12 1.63
C ALA A 56 1.71 -9.82 1.09
N MET A 57 0.62 -9.91 0.32
CA MET A 57 -0.09 -8.73 -0.19
C MET A 57 -0.76 -7.93 0.91
N SER A 58 -1.30 -8.59 1.93
CA SER A 58 -1.88 -7.91 3.10
C SER A 58 -0.80 -7.13 3.88
N ILE A 59 0.36 -7.76 4.10
CA ILE A 59 1.52 -7.10 4.73
C ILE A 59 2.04 -5.96 3.86
N ALA A 60 2.13 -6.15 2.54
CA ALA A 60 2.58 -5.13 1.61
C ALA A 60 1.64 -3.92 1.58
N LEU A 61 0.32 -4.14 1.65
CA LEU A 61 -0.65 -3.05 1.73
C LEU A 61 -0.48 -2.25 3.04
N LEU A 62 -0.38 -2.94 4.17
CA LEU A 62 -0.12 -2.29 5.46
C LEU A 62 1.21 -1.54 5.43
N ALA A 63 2.27 -2.18 4.96
CA ALA A 63 3.58 -1.53 4.79
C ALA A 63 3.48 -0.32 3.85
N ALA A 64 2.79 -0.39 2.72
CA ALA A 64 2.66 0.77 1.83
C ALA A 64 1.87 1.92 2.50
N LEU A 65 0.83 1.63 3.28
CA LEU A 65 0.06 2.66 4.00
C LEU A 65 0.85 3.26 5.17
N THR A 66 1.68 2.49 5.87
CA THR A 66 2.42 2.99 7.04
C THR A 66 3.82 3.50 6.70
N LEU A 67 4.52 2.82 5.79
CA LEU A 67 5.90 3.11 5.41
C LEU A 67 6.01 4.26 4.42
N LEU A 68 5.05 4.43 3.49
CA LEU A 68 5.03 5.57 2.56
C LEU A 68 4.96 6.94 3.29
N PRO A 69 4.08 7.19 4.27
CA PRO A 69 4.06 8.47 4.98
C PRO A 69 5.30 8.65 5.85
N GLN A 70 5.80 7.58 6.48
CA GLN A 70 7.07 7.61 7.22
C GLN A 70 8.25 7.98 6.31
N LEU A 71 8.33 7.40 5.11
CA LEU A 71 9.38 7.68 4.15
C LEU A 71 9.27 9.11 3.60
N ILE A 72 8.06 9.60 3.30
CA ILE A 72 7.85 10.98 2.85
C ILE A 72 8.29 11.99 3.93
N ILE A 73 8.01 11.72 5.21
CA ILE A 73 8.42 12.59 6.32
C ILE A 73 9.94 12.56 6.51
N ILE A 74 10.58 11.39 6.44
CA ILE A 74 12.02 11.22 6.66
C ILE A 74 12.83 11.78 5.49
N PHE A 75 12.43 11.49 4.25
CA PHE A 75 13.20 11.91 3.09
C PHE A 75 13.05 13.40 2.79
N LYS A 76 11.98 14.07 3.28
CA LYS A 76 11.57 15.45 2.96
C LYS A 76 12.15 15.89 1.59
N PRO A 77 11.82 15.17 0.50
CA PRO A 77 12.60 15.22 -0.74
C PRO A 77 12.48 16.58 -1.46
N PHE A 78 11.52 17.39 -1.01
CA PHE A 78 11.47 18.82 -1.22
C PHE A 78 11.87 19.45 0.12
N GLY A 79 13.12 19.92 0.23
CA GLY A 79 13.72 20.46 1.48
C GLY A 79 13.02 21.71 2.04
N PRO A 80 13.63 22.47 2.98
CA PRO A 80 13.11 23.79 3.34
C PRO A 80 12.91 24.70 2.11
#